data_AF-A0A1P8M905-F1
#
_entry.id   AF-A0A1P8M905-F1
#
_cell.length_a   1.000
_cell.length_b   1.000
_cell.length_c   1.000
_cell.angle_alpha   90.00
_cell.angle_beta   90.00
_cell.angle_gamma   90.00
#
_symmetry.space_group_name_H-M   'P 1'
#
loop_
_entity.id
_entity.type
_entity.pdbx_description
1 polymer ?
#
loop_
_entity_poly.entity_id
_entity_poly.type
_entity_poly.pdbx_seq_one_letter_code
_entity_poly.pdbx_strand_id
1 'polypeptide(L)'
;MRVDRSAGRVIALLDDGTVDSAPNVISPDLQLPETLKSVVREDWKFLTLVSTGIAAVCGVMLAAAVSMAGLSTDPAMAQLLANSYAAY
;
A
#
# COMPACT_ATOMS: atom_id res chain seq x y z
N MET A 1 -36.33 7.21 -22.34
CA MET A 1 -35.25 6.52 -21.59
C MET A 1 -35.82 6.06 -20.25
N ARG A 2 -35.73 4.75 -19.93
CA ARG A 2 -36.24 4.14 -18.69
C ARG A 2 -35.11 3.36 -18.03
N VAL A 3 -35.03 3.41 -16.71
CA VAL A 3 -34.05 2.62 -15.93
C VAL A 3 -34.73 1.34 -15.46
N ASP A 4 -34.21 0.19 -15.89
CA ASP A 4 -34.55 -1.11 -15.34
C ASP A 4 -33.61 -1.41 -14.16
N ARG A 5 -34.10 -1.16 -12.95
CA ARG A 5 -33.35 -1.37 -11.71
C ARG A 5 -33.17 -2.85 -11.38
N SER A 6 -34.01 -3.74 -11.90
CA SER A 6 -33.92 -5.18 -11.66
C SER A 6 -32.78 -5.81 -12.44
N ALA A 7 -32.56 -5.35 -13.68
CA ALA A 7 -31.51 -5.82 -14.56
C ALA A 7 -30.25 -4.92 -14.57
N GLY A 8 -30.26 -3.80 -13.83
CA GLY A 8 -29.14 -2.85 -13.77
C GLY A 8 -28.84 -2.17 -15.12
N ARG A 9 -29.86 -1.93 -15.94
CA ARG A 9 -29.70 -1.39 -17.31
C ARG A 9 -30.55 -0.16 -17.55
N VAL A 10 -30.09 0.67 -18.48
CA VAL A 10 -30.86 1.77 -19.04
C VAL A 10 -31.35 1.35 -20.42
N ILE A 11 -32.65 1.51 -20.64
CA ILE A 11 -33.33 1.14 -21.87
C ILE A 11 -33.81 2.42 -22.55
N ALA A 12 -33.42 2.62 -23.79
CA ALA A 12 -33.86 3.72 -24.63
C ALA A 12 -34.70 3.19 -25.80
N LEU A 13 -35.86 3.82 -26.04
CA LEU A 13 -36.60 3.63 -27.28
C LEU A 13 -36.06 4.68 -28.26
N LEU A 14 -35.59 4.24 -29.41
CA LEU A 14 -35.08 5.09 -30.48
C LEU A 14 -36.22 5.51 -31.41
N ASP A 15 -35.98 6.57 -32.19
CA ASP A 15 -37.01 7.16 -33.07
C ASP A 15 -37.40 6.24 -34.25
N ASP A 16 -36.58 5.23 -34.55
CA ASP A 16 -36.88 4.16 -35.52
C ASP A 16 -37.72 3.02 -34.93
N GLY A 17 -38.15 3.15 -33.66
CA GLY A 17 -38.93 2.15 -32.93
C GLY A 17 -38.10 1.00 -32.35
N THR A 18 -36.77 1.01 -32.55
CA THR A 18 -35.88 0.00 -31.96
C THR A 18 -35.57 0.33 -30.50
N VAL A 19 -35.11 -0.68 -29.77
CA VAL A 19 -34.77 -0.56 -28.35
C VAL A 19 -33.27 -0.77 -28.19
N ASP A 20 -32.59 0.25 -27.66
CA ASP A 20 -31.19 0.17 -27.24
C ASP A 20 -31.10 -0.06 -25.72
N SER A 21 -30.12 -0.87 -25.31
CA SER A 21 -29.90 -1.21 -23.90
C SER A 21 -28.43 -1.08 -23.53
N ALA A 22 -28.16 -0.34 -22.47
CA ALA A 22 -26.81 -0.13 -21.94
C ALA A 22 -26.74 -0.44 -20.44
N PRO A 23 -25.59 -0.92 -19.92
CA PRO A 23 -25.41 -1.10 -18.49
C PRO A 23 -25.49 0.25 -17.75
N ASN A 24 -26.11 0.25 -16.57
CA ASN A 24 -26.24 1.44 -15.74
C ASN A 24 -24.92 1.73 -15.01
N VAL A 25 -24.04 2.52 -15.62
CA VAL A 25 -22.72 2.90 -15.08
C VAL A 25 -22.76 3.73 -13.79
N ILE A 26 -23.95 4.15 -13.34
CA ILE A 26 -24.16 4.94 -12.11
C ILE A 26 -24.64 4.04 -10.96
N SER A 27 -25.01 2.77 -11.21
CA SER A 27 -25.47 1.91 -10.12
C SER A 27 -24.30 1.55 -9.19
N PRO A 28 -24.46 1.69 -7.87
CA PRO A 28 -23.42 1.36 -6.89
C PRO A 28 -23.04 -0.12 -6.88
N ASP A 29 -23.92 -0.99 -7.39
CA ASP A 29 -23.70 -2.44 -7.48
C ASP A 29 -23.00 -2.88 -8.78
N LEU A 30 -22.64 -1.93 -9.66
CA LEU A 30 -21.94 -2.26 -10.90
C LEU A 30 -20.48 -2.60 -10.61
N GLN A 31 -20.11 -3.86 -10.84
CA GLN A 31 -18.72 -4.31 -10.77
C GLN A 31 -17.94 -3.73 -11.97
N LEU A 32 -17.28 -2.60 -11.74
CA LEU A 32 -16.34 -2.04 -12.70
C LEU A 32 -15.03 -2.86 -12.65
N PRO A 33 -14.33 -3.03 -13.78
CA PRO A 33 -13.03 -3.68 -13.79
C PRO A 33 -12.08 -2.97 -12.83
N GLU A 34 -11.40 -3.75 -11.99
CA GLU A 34 -10.48 -3.23 -10.98
C GLU A 34 -9.36 -2.43 -11.67
N THR A 35 -9.32 -1.13 -11.37
CA THR A 35 -8.20 -0.28 -11.77
C THR A 35 -7.20 -0.20 -10.62
N LEU A 36 -5.92 0.08 -10.91
CA LEU A 36 -4.91 0.30 -9.87
C LEU A 36 -5.36 1.33 -8.82
N LYS A 37 -6.11 2.35 -9.23
CA LYS A 37 -6.68 3.36 -8.34
C LYS A 37 -7.77 2.79 -7.41
N SER A 38 -8.54 1.82 -7.88
CA SER A 38 -9.53 1.10 -7.08
C SER A 38 -8.84 0.27 -6.00
N VAL A 39 -7.88 -0.57 -6.40
CA VAL A 39 -7.12 -1.45 -5.51
C VAL A 39 -6.37 -0.64 -4.45
N VAL A 40 -5.65 0.42 -4.86
CA VAL A 40 -4.92 1.28 -3.91
C VAL A 40 -5.86 1.98 -2.94
N ARG A 41 -7.06 2.39 -3.37
CA ARG A 41 -8.04 3.05 -2.47
C ARG A 41 -8.68 2.08 -1.49
N GLU A 42 -8.94 0.85 -1.93
CA GLU A 42 -9.52 -0.22 -1.11
C GLU A 42 -8.52 -0.72 -0.07
N ASP A 43 -7.26 -0.94 -0.49
CA ASP A 43 -6.21 -1.53 0.33
C ASP A 43 -5.21 -0.54 0.93
N TRP A 44 -5.50 0.77 0.89
CA TRP A 44 -4.56 1.80 1.35
C TRP A 44 -4.12 1.58 2.81
N LYS A 45 -5.02 1.08 3.67
CA LYS A 45 -4.73 0.77 5.07
C LYS A 45 -3.72 -0.38 5.21
N PHE A 46 -3.89 -1.43 4.42
CA PHE A 46 -2.99 -2.57 4.40
C PHE A 46 -1.60 -2.16 3.89
N LEU A 47 -1.56 -1.44 2.76
CA LEU A 47 -0.31 -0.90 2.21
C LEU A 47 0.41 0.03 3.19
N THR A 48 -0.33 0.90 3.88
CA THR A 48 0.21 1.80 4.89
C THR A 48 0.77 1.03 6.08
N LEU A 49 0.04 0.04 6.59
CA LEU A 49 0.46 -0.78 7.72
C LEU A 49 1.75 -1.54 7.41
N VAL A 50 1.80 -2.24 6.27
CA VAL A 50 2.98 -3.01 5.85
C VAL A 50 4.17 -2.10 5.62
N SER A 51 3.99 -1.00 4.89
CA SER A 51 5.07 -0.05 4.60
C SER A 51 5.64 0.57 5.88
N THR A 52 4.77 0.96 6.81
CA THR A 52 5.19 1.53 8.10
C THR A 52 5.90 0.49 8.96
N GLY A 53 5.44 -0.77 8.97
CA GLY A 53 6.09 -1.86 9.67
C GLY A 53 7.51 -2.11 9.16
N ILE A 54 7.70 -2.18 7.84
CA ILE A 54 9.01 -2.33 7.22
C ILE A 54 9.90 -1.12 7.55
N ALA A 55 9.39 0.09 7.39
CA ALA A 55 10.14 1.31 7.69
C ALA A 55 10.57 1.39 9.16
N ALA A 56 9.72 0.96 10.09
CA ALA A 56 10.04 0.90 11.51
C ALA A 56 11.19 -0.07 11.80
N VAL A 57 11.13 -1.29 11.25
CA VAL A 57 12.19 -2.29 11.43
C VAL A 57 13.50 -1.79 10.83
N CYS A 58 13.47 -1.28 9.60
CA CYS A 58 14.64 -0.69 8.96
C CYS A 58 15.21 0.48 9.77
N GLY A 59 14.34 1.35 10.29
CA GLY A 59 14.73 2.49 11.13
C GLY A 59 15.43 2.06 12.42
N VAL A 60 14.93 1.03 13.09
CA VAL A 60 15.55 0.47 14.30
C VAL A 60 16.93 -0.12 13.97
N MET A 61 17.04 -0.90 12.90
CA MET A 61 18.31 -1.49 12.48
C MET A 61 19.34 -0.41 12.11
N LEU A 62 18.90 0.64 11.39
CA LEU A 62 19.76 1.76 11.04
C LEU A 62 20.24 2.51 12.28
N ALA A 63 19.35 2.79 13.24
CA ALA A 63 19.70 3.45 14.49
C ALA A 63 20.71 2.63 15.30
N ALA A 64 20.54 1.31 15.36
CA ALA A 64 21.48 0.40 16.02
C ALA A 64 22.85 0.38 15.32
N ALA A 65 22.88 0.37 13.98
CA ALA A 65 24.13 0.42 13.23
C ALA A 65 24.89 1.74 13.47
N VAL A 66 24.18 2.86 13.49
CA VAL A 66 24.77 4.19 13.75
C VAL A 66 25.29 4.28 15.19
N SER A 67 24.54 3.77 16.18
CA SER A 67 25.00 3.80 17.58
C SER A 67 26.25 2.95 17.79
N MET A 68 26.31 1.75 17.19
CA MET A 68 27.50 0.89 17.25
C MET A 68 28.70 1.50 16.52
N ALA A 69 28.48 2.16 15.37
CA ALA A 69 29.55 2.89 14.68
C ALA A 69 30.09 4.05 15.52
N GLY A 70 29.24 4.70 16.33
CA GLY A 70 29.70 5.69 17.31
C GLY A 70 30.61 5.08 18.37
N LEU A 71 30.23 3.92 18.92
CA LEU A 71 31.02 3.23 19.95
C LEU A 71 32.36 2.68 19.42
N SER A 72 32.45 2.28 18.16
CA SER A 72 33.71 1.81 17.56
C SER A 72 34.74 2.92 17.34
N THR A 73 34.32 4.18 17.37
CA THR A 73 35.22 5.34 17.30
C THR A 73 35.71 5.82 18.66
N ASP A 74 35.25 5.21 19.76
CA ASP A 74 35.69 5.58 21.11
C ASP A 74 37.10 5.01 21.41
N PRO A 75 38.11 5.87 21.66
CA PRO A 75 39.46 5.43 22.02
C PRO A 75 39.50 4.57 23.29
N ALA A 76 38.56 4.74 24.24
CA ALA A 76 38.47 3.91 25.43
C ALA A 76 38.04 2.46 25.10
N MET A 77 37.16 2.28 24.11
CA MET A 77 36.79 0.95 23.61
C MET A 77 37.94 0.28 22.87
N ALA A 78 38.70 1.03 22.07
CA ALA A 78 39.90 0.50 21.41
C ALA A 78 40.95 0.03 22.42
N GLN A 79 41.15 0.76 23.52
CA GLN A 79 42.05 0.36 24.60
C GLN A 79 41.56 -0.89 25.34
N LEU A 80 40.25 -0.98 25.61
CA LEU A 80 39.66 -2.18 26.22
C LEU A 80 39.80 -3.42 25.34
N LEU A 81 39.62 -3.27 24.02
CA LEU A 81 39.81 -4.37 23.06
C LEU A 81 41.29 -4.77 22.95
N ALA A 82 42.19 -3.80 22.91
CA ALA A 82 43.63 -4.06 22.86
C ALA A 82 44.12 -4.78 24.13
N ASN A 83 43.63 -4.37 25.31
CA ASN A 83 43.99 -4.98 26.58
C ASN A 83 43.36 -6.38 26.76
N SER A 84 42.16 -6.62 26.22
CA SER A 84 41.54 -7.95 26.29
C SER A 84 42.18 -8.96 25.34
N TYR A 85 42.65 -8.52 24.16
CA TYR A 85 43.44 -9.36 23.25
C TYR A 85 44.86 -9.63 23.75
N ALA A 86 45.48 -8.70 24.49
CA ALA A 86 46.80 -8.92 25.08
C ALA A 86 46.83 -9.92 26.25
N ALA A 87 45.66 -10.32 26.77
CA ALA A 87 45.50 -11.27 27.87
C ALA A 87 45.32 -12.74 27.41
N TYR A 88 45.30 -12.99 26.09
CA TYR A 88 45.27 -14.32 25.46
C TYR A 88 46.57 -14.59 24.72
#